data_AF-A0A1V6IRH7-F1
#
_entry.id   AF-A0A1V6IRH7-F1
#
_cell.length_a   1.000
_cell.length_b   1.000
_cell.length_c   1.000
_cell.angle_alpha   90.00
_cell.angle_beta   90.00
_cell.angle_gamma   90.00
#
_symmetry.space_group_name_H-M   'P 1'
#
loop_
_entity.id
_entity.type
_entity.pdbx_description
1 polymer ?
#
loop_
_entity_poly.entity_id
_entity_poly.type
_entity_poly.pdbx_seq_one_letter_code
_entity_poly.pdbx_strand_id
1 'polypeptide(L)'
;MAAMLIGAITNTILDPLFIFVFHWGMKGAAWATVLAQGLSFAWCFGYFLRSRTGTRLRRHNLRLRPREIVWPLLGIGFTPFAMHLANSFLNVILNRGLREYGGDDAIAVMGILAAYMSIIFMPVFGLAQGAQPLMGYNYGAQQYARVRRLFQISVLVATGFMVMGWTLSQLFPVRILRLFVPADSALIPLGRHAMRVFTLAFPIIGFPIMAGQFFQAIGKPVKAALIALSRQILLFIPFILIFPLFWGLPGIFFAAPTSDVMATAIAIPLVWRQLRLLRRSPLKEPRHEDV
;
A
#
# COMPACT_ATOMS: atom_id res chain seq x y z
N MET A 1 4.75 -14.26 -9.91
CA MET A 1 5.91 -14.00 -9.03
C MET A 1 7.23 -14.03 -9.79
N ALA A 2 7.54 -15.07 -10.57
CA ALA A 2 8.78 -15.13 -11.39
C ALA A 2 9.03 -13.86 -12.23
N ALA A 3 8.02 -13.33 -12.90
CA ALA A 3 8.14 -12.09 -13.68
C ALA A 3 8.58 -10.87 -12.84
N MET A 4 8.06 -10.72 -11.62
CA MET A 4 8.43 -9.62 -10.72
C MET A 4 9.87 -9.75 -10.23
N LEU A 5 10.32 -10.98 -9.94
CA LEU A 5 11.69 -11.27 -9.53
C LEU A 5 12.68 -11.02 -10.69
N ILE A 6 12.33 -11.44 -11.91
CA ILE A 6 13.15 -11.18 -13.10
C ILE A 6 13.35 -9.68 -13.28
N GLY A 7 12.27 -8.89 -13.22
CA GLY A 7 12.36 -7.43 -13.29
C GLY A 7 13.25 -6.83 -12.19
N ALA A 8 12.99 -7.18 -10.94
CA ALA A 8 13.73 -6.64 -9.79
C ALA A 8 15.24 -7.00 -9.84
N ILE A 9 15.56 -8.26 -10.12
CA ILE A 9 16.96 -8.74 -10.21
C ILE A 9 17.66 -8.06 -11.40
N THR A 10 17.00 -8.00 -12.56
CA THR A 10 17.58 -7.36 -13.73
C THR A 10 17.85 -5.88 -13.48
N ASN A 11 16.90 -5.16 -12.87
CA ASN A 11 17.08 -3.75 -12.52
C ASN A 11 18.24 -3.55 -11.53
N THR A 12 18.32 -4.40 -10.50
CA THR A 12 19.39 -4.34 -9.48
C THR A 12 20.78 -4.58 -10.08
N ILE A 13 20.90 -5.39 -11.13
CA ILE A 13 22.16 -5.66 -11.84
C ILE A 13 22.47 -4.55 -12.86
N LEU A 14 21.47 -4.10 -13.62
CA LEU A 14 21.66 -3.12 -14.69
C LEU A 14 21.93 -1.71 -14.16
N ASP A 15 21.38 -1.33 -13.00
CA ASP A 15 21.56 0.01 -12.44
C ASP A 15 23.04 0.32 -12.16
N PRO A 16 23.80 -0.48 -11.38
CA PRO A 16 25.23 -0.24 -11.17
C PRO A 16 26.04 -0.28 -12.47
N LEU A 17 25.66 -1.15 -13.40
CA LEU A 17 26.36 -1.32 -14.66
C LEU A 17 26.18 -0.10 -15.56
N PHE A 18 24.97 0.45 -15.66
CA PHE A 18 24.70 1.61 -16.50
C PHE A 18 25.14 2.93 -15.83
N ILE A 19 25.04 3.03 -14.51
CA ILE A 19 25.40 4.24 -13.76
C ILE A 19 26.92 4.33 -13.57
N PHE A 20 27.56 3.27 -13.06
CA PHE A 20 28.98 3.33 -12.67
C PHE A 20 29.93 2.84 -13.75
N VAL A 21 29.56 1.85 -14.56
CA VAL A 21 30.45 1.31 -15.61
C VAL A 21 30.32 2.10 -16.91
N PHE A 22 29.09 2.34 -17.38
CA PHE A 22 28.86 3.12 -18.60
C PHE A 22 28.76 4.63 -18.38
N HIS A 23 28.77 5.10 -17.12
CA HIS A 23 28.73 6.51 -16.76
C HIS A 23 27.52 7.28 -17.34
N TRP A 24 26.40 6.60 -17.61
CA TRP A 24 25.19 7.24 -18.15
C TRP A 24 24.38 8.00 -17.10
N GLY A 25 24.80 7.96 -15.83
CA GLY A 25 24.16 8.65 -14.72
C GLY A 25 22.65 8.36 -14.65
N MET A 26 21.84 9.41 -14.50
CA MET A 26 20.37 9.29 -14.39
C MET A 26 19.71 8.68 -15.65
N LYS A 27 20.26 8.92 -16.84
CA LYS A 27 19.76 8.28 -18.08
C LYS A 27 20.01 6.78 -18.06
N GLY A 28 21.12 6.34 -17.47
CA GLY A 28 21.43 4.93 -17.24
C GLY A 28 20.39 4.24 -16.39
N ALA A 29 20.05 4.84 -15.23
CA ALA A 29 19.00 4.32 -14.34
C ALA A 29 17.63 4.18 -15.05
N ALA A 30 17.27 5.16 -15.88
CA ALA A 30 16.04 5.11 -16.66
C ALA A 30 16.03 3.94 -17.66
N TRP A 31 17.12 3.75 -18.42
CA TRP A 31 17.24 2.63 -19.37
C TRP A 31 17.24 1.27 -18.69
N ALA A 32 17.95 1.13 -17.57
CA ALA A 32 17.97 -0.09 -16.78
C ALA A 32 16.55 -0.48 -16.32
N THR A 33 15.77 0.52 -15.87
CA THR A 33 14.36 0.31 -15.47
C THR A 33 13.49 -0.14 -16.64
N VAL A 34 13.60 0.52 -17.80
CA VAL A 34 12.80 0.17 -19.00
C VAL A 34 13.12 -1.25 -19.48
N LEU A 35 14.40 -1.62 -19.53
CA LEU A 35 14.82 -2.96 -19.94
C LEU A 35 14.34 -4.04 -18.96
N ALA A 36 14.44 -3.81 -17.66
CA ALA A 36 13.93 -4.72 -16.65
C ALA A 36 12.42 -4.94 -16.76
N GLN A 37 11.64 -3.88 -17.00
CA GLN A 37 10.20 -3.99 -17.27
C GLN A 37 9.92 -4.71 -18.59
N GLY A 38 10.71 -4.44 -19.64
CA GLY A 38 10.62 -5.11 -20.93
C GLY A 38 10.85 -6.62 -20.84
N LEU A 39 11.84 -7.06 -20.06
CA LEU A 39 12.09 -8.48 -19.79
C LEU A 39 10.97 -9.13 -18.98
N SER A 40 10.44 -8.42 -17.98
CA SER A 40 9.27 -8.89 -17.22
C SER A 40 8.03 -9.05 -18.12
N PHE A 41 7.83 -8.10 -19.04
CA PHE A 41 6.80 -8.15 -20.06
C PHE A 41 6.99 -9.34 -20.99
N ALA A 42 8.20 -9.52 -21.55
CA ALA A 42 8.51 -10.63 -22.44
C ALA A 42 8.26 -11.99 -21.78
N TRP A 43 8.63 -12.13 -20.51
CA TRP A 43 8.36 -13.34 -19.72
C TRP A 43 6.87 -13.61 -19.55
N CYS A 44 6.10 -12.62 -19.09
CA CYS A 44 4.65 -12.73 -18.95
C CYS A 44 3.97 -13.04 -20.29
N PHE A 45 4.38 -12.35 -21.36
CA PHE A 45 3.83 -12.54 -22.69
C PHE A 45 4.12 -13.94 -23.23
N GLY A 46 5.35 -14.44 -23.05
CA GLY A 46 5.74 -15.81 -23.37
C GLY A 46 4.94 -16.87 -22.62
N TYR A 47 4.59 -16.61 -21.35
CA TYR A 47 3.73 -17.49 -20.55
C TYR A 47 2.31 -17.61 -21.16
N PHE A 48 1.72 -16.52 -21.63
CA PHE A 48 0.39 -16.52 -22.28
C PHE A 48 0.39 -17.12 -23.69
N LEU A 49 1.54 -17.15 -24.36
CA LEU A 49 1.73 -17.81 -25.66
C LEU A 49 1.82 -19.34 -25.53
N ARG A 50 2.26 -19.86 -24.38
CA ARG A 50 2.51 -21.29 -24.18
C ARG A 50 1.19 -22.08 -24.03
N SER A 51 1.04 -23.16 -24.79
CA SER A 51 -0.21 -23.91 -24.96
C SER A 51 -0.77 -24.63 -23.71
N ARG A 52 -0.05 -24.65 -22.58
CA ARG A 52 -0.43 -25.42 -21.37
C ARG A 52 -1.13 -24.60 -20.28
N THR A 53 -1.38 -23.32 -20.52
CA THR A 53 -2.10 -22.46 -19.57
C THR A 53 -3.58 -22.39 -19.95
N GLY A 54 -4.49 -22.47 -18.97
CA GLY A 54 -5.95 -22.44 -19.20
C GLY A 54 -6.47 -21.18 -19.91
N THR A 55 -5.60 -20.20 -20.17
CA THR A 55 -5.88 -18.90 -20.78
C THR A 55 -4.92 -18.59 -21.93
N ARG A 56 -4.86 -19.47 -22.94
CA ARG A 56 -4.05 -19.26 -24.14
C ARG A 56 -4.51 -18.01 -24.92
N LEU A 57 -3.59 -17.11 -25.21
CA LEU A 57 -3.86 -15.94 -26.05
C LEU A 57 -4.08 -16.39 -27.50
N ARG A 58 -5.34 -16.35 -27.97
CA ARG A 58 -5.69 -16.62 -29.38
C ARG A 58 -6.04 -15.31 -30.07
N ARG A 59 -5.53 -15.06 -31.27
CA ARG A 59 -5.82 -13.84 -32.06
C ARG A 59 -7.33 -13.58 -32.22
N HIS A 60 -8.14 -14.63 -32.32
CA HIS A 60 -9.60 -14.52 -32.40
C HIS A 60 -10.25 -13.94 -31.12
N ASN A 61 -9.62 -14.10 -29.95
CA ASN A 61 -10.10 -13.61 -28.66
C ASN A 61 -9.64 -12.17 -28.35
N LEU A 62 -8.86 -11.54 -29.24
CA LEU A 62 -8.40 -10.15 -29.08
C LEU A 62 -9.39 -9.11 -29.63
N ARG A 63 -10.60 -9.53 -30.00
CA ARG A 63 -11.65 -8.61 -30.44
C ARG A 63 -12.10 -7.74 -29.28
N LEU A 64 -12.03 -6.43 -29.43
CA LEU A 64 -12.55 -5.47 -28.46
C LEU A 64 -14.07 -5.63 -28.38
N ARG A 65 -14.58 -5.99 -27.20
CA ARG A 65 -16.02 -6.05 -26.91
C ARG A 65 -16.35 -4.96 -25.89
N PRO A 66 -16.77 -3.75 -26.34
CA PRO A 66 -16.89 -2.60 -25.46
C PRO A 66 -17.86 -2.82 -24.29
N ARG A 67 -19.06 -3.35 -24.59
CA ARG A 67 -20.12 -3.56 -23.59
C ARG A 67 -19.85 -4.74 -22.65
N GLU A 68 -19.36 -5.85 -23.18
CA GLU A 68 -19.19 -7.09 -22.42
C GLU A 68 -17.92 -7.11 -21.57
N ILE A 69 -16.83 -6.49 -22.06
CA ILE A 69 -15.51 -6.62 -21.45
C ILE A 69 -14.96 -5.25 -21.05
N VAL A 70 -14.86 -4.31 -21.98
CA VAL A 70 -14.11 -3.05 -21.75
C VAL A 70 -14.74 -2.20 -20.65
N TRP A 71 -16.05 -1.93 -20.72
CA TRP A 71 -16.74 -1.10 -19.71
C TRP A 71 -16.72 -1.71 -18.31
N PRO A 72 -17.03 -3.02 -18.13
CA PRO A 72 -16.84 -3.67 -16.83
C PRO A 72 -15.39 -3.60 -16.32
N LEU A 73 -14.40 -3.82 -17.20
CA LEU A 73 -12.98 -3.77 -16.81
C LEU A 73 -12.56 -2.37 -16.37
N LEU A 74 -12.99 -1.34 -17.11
CA LEU A 74 -12.77 0.06 -16.75
C LEU A 74 -13.45 0.39 -15.43
N GLY A 75 -14.66 -0.08 -15.17
CA GLY A 75 -15.34 0.11 -13.88
C GLY A 75 -14.57 -0.49 -12.70
N ILE A 76 -14.04 -1.70 -12.88
CA ILE A 76 -13.22 -2.38 -11.85
C ILE A 76 -11.88 -1.65 -11.65
N GLY A 77 -11.21 -1.26 -12.74
CA GLY A 77 -9.91 -0.59 -12.71
C GLY A 77 -9.96 0.88 -12.31
N PHE A 78 -11.11 1.56 -12.49
CA PHE A 78 -11.27 2.97 -12.16
C PHE A 78 -11.12 3.23 -10.65
N THR A 79 -11.56 2.28 -9.81
CA THR A 79 -11.44 2.41 -8.35
C THR A 79 -9.97 2.49 -7.90
N PRO A 80 -9.08 1.52 -8.19
CA PRO A 80 -7.67 1.63 -7.83
C PRO A 80 -6.97 2.77 -8.58
N PHE A 81 -7.34 3.08 -9.83
CA PHE A 81 -6.81 4.24 -10.55
C PHE A 81 -7.09 5.54 -9.80
N ALA A 82 -8.34 5.78 -9.38
CA ALA A 82 -8.72 6.95 -8.61
C ALA A 82 -7.98 7.02 -7.26
N MET A 83 -7.75 5.87 -6.60
CA MET A 83 -6.95 5.82 -5.37
C MET A 83 -5.48 6.20 -5.62
N HIS A 84 -4.86 5.72 -6.69
CA HIS A 84 -3.48 6.09 -7.02
C HIS A 84 -3.37 7.56 -7.43
N LEU A 85 -4.31 8.06 -8.22
CA LEU A 85 -4.37 9.47 -8.60
C LEU A 85 -4.52 10.37 -7.37
N ALA A 86 -5.39 9.99 -6.44
CA ALA A 86 -5.56 10.69 -5.17
C ALA A 86 -4.28 10.71 -4.32
N ASN A 87 -3.56 9.58 -4.22
CA ASN A 87 -2.27 9.55 -3.54
C ASN A 87 -1.24 10.47 -4.20
N SER A 88 -1.23 10.55 -5.53
CA SER A 88 -0.35 11.48 -6.24
C SER A 88 -0.69 12.93 -5.91
N PHE A 89 -1.98 13.31 -5.91
CA PHE A 89 -2.41 14.65 -5.51
C PHE A 89 -2.05 14.98 -4.06
N LEU A 90 -2.29 14.04 -3.14
CA LEU A 90 -1.88 14.16 -1.75
C LEU A 90 -0.38 14.40 -1.62
N ASN A 91 0.45 13.63 -2.33
CA ASN A 91 1.90 13.82 -2.29
C ASN A 91 2.31 15.21 -2.79
N VAL A 92 1.64 15.74 -3.83
CA VAL A 92 1.89 17.11 -4.30
C VAL A 92 1.52 18.14 -3.22
N ILE A 93 0.36 18.00 -2.59
CA ILE A 93 -0.10 18.90 -1.52
C ILE A 93 0.85 18.84 -0.32
N LEU A 94 1.22 17.64 0.11
CA LEU A 94 2.16 17.41 1.20
C LEU A 94 3.52 18.03 0.90
N ASN A 95 4.10 17.80 -0.27
CA ASN A 95 5.39 18.38 -0.65
C ASN A 95 5.33 19.92 -0.74
N ARG A 96 4.23 20.48 -1.24
CA ARG A 96 4.03 21.95 -1.23
C ARG A 96 3.96 22.49 0.19
N GLY A 97 3.19 21.87 1.08
CA GLY A 97 3.11 22.27 2.49
C GLY A 97 4.47 22.17 3.19
N LEU A 98 5.21 21.07 2.98
CA LEU A 98 6.54 20.91 3.56
C LEU A 98 7.50 22.00 3.08
N ARG A 99 7.46 22.34 1.79
CA ARG A 99 8.28 23.41 1.21
C ARG A 99 7.95 24.77 1.81
N GLU A 100 6.66 25.08 1.97
CA GLU A 100 6.18 26.37 2.46
C GLU A 100 6.50 26.58 3.96
N TYR A 101 6.25 25.56 4.79
CA TYR A 101 6.38 25.70 6.25
C TYR A 101 7.72 25.25 6.81
N GLY A 102 8.52 24.48 6.05
CA GLY A 102 9.78 23.89 6.53
C GLY A 102 10.94 23.89 5.54
N GLY A 103 10.77 24.47 4.35
CA GLY A 103 11.82 24.57 3.34
C GLY A 103 12.31 23.22 2.81
N ASP A 104 13.47 23.24 2.16
CA ASP A 104 14.06 22.05 1.52
C ASP A 104 14.45 20.96 2.55
N ASP A 105 14.81 21.37 3.77
CA ASP A 105 15.16 20.46 4.87
C ASP A 105 13.98 19.56 5.27
N ALA A 106 12.76 20.11 5.33
CA ALA A 106 11.57 19.34 5.64
C ALA A 106 11.21 18.33 4.54
N ILE A 107 11.44 18.69 3.27
CA ILE A 107 11.25 17.79 2.13
C ILE A 107 12.26 16.65 2.20
N ALA A 108 13.53 16.96 2.46
CA ALA A 108 14.60 15.96 2.59
C ALA A 108 14.31 14.97 3.72
N VAL A 109 13.92 15.48 4.90
CA VAL A 109 13.49 14.65 6.03
C VAL A 109 12.32 13.75 5.66
N MET A 110 11.32 14.27 4.95
CA MET A 110 10.17 13.48 4.54
C MET A 110 10.51 12.41 3.51
N GLY A 111 11.51 12.62 2.66
CA GLY A 111 12.06 11.57 1.79
C GLY A 111 12.62 10.38 2.59
N ILE A 112 13.34 10.65 3.68
CA ILE A 112 13.85 9.61 4.59
C ILE A 112 12.70 8.88 5.28
N LEU A 113 11.71 9.62 5.78
CA LEU A 113 10.53 9.03 6.41
C LEU A 113 9.76 8.16 5.41
N ALA A 114 9.60 8.60 4.16
CA ALA A 114 8.93 7.82 3.12
C ALA A 114 9.66 6.51 2.83
N ALA A 115 10.99 6.53 2.75
CA ALA A 115 11.80 5.31 2.60
C ALA A 115 11.62 4.35 3.78
N TYR A 116 11.67 4.88 5.01
CA TYR A 116 11.40 4.10 6.22
C TYR A 116 9.99 3.47 6.22
N MET A 117 8.99 4.28 5.89
CA MET A 117 7.60 3.85 5.80
C MET A 117 7.43 2.74 4.78
N SER A 118 8.01 2.86 3.58
CA SER A 118 7.92 1.82 2.56
C SER A 118 8.45 0.48 3.08
N ILE A 119 9.57 0.45 3.81
CA ILE A 119 10.12 -0.78 4.39
C ILE A 119 9.15 -1.42 5.40
N ILE A 120 8.53 -0.62 6.28
CA ILE A 120 7.61 -1.12 7.30
C ILE A 120 6.25 -1.54 6.71
N PHE A 121 5.73 -0.79 5.75
CA PHE A 121 4.42 -1.07 5.13
C PHE A 121 4.46 -2.21 4.13
N MET A 122 5.59 -2.48 3.49
CA MET A 122 5.68 -3.48 2.41
C MET A 122 5.31 -4.91 2.86
N PRO A 123 5.77 -5.42 4.03
CA PRO A 123 5.28 -6.71 4.56
C PRO A 123 3.77 -6.70 4.83
N VAL A 124 3.23 -5.59 5.33
CA VAL A 124 1.79 -5.46 5.62
C VAL A 124 0.98 -5.48 4.32
N PHE A 125 1.44 -4.79 3.27
CA PHE A 125 0.80 -4.85 1.95
C PHE A 125 0.93 -6.23 1.31
N GLY A 126 2.08 -6.91 1.48
CA GLY A 126 2.27 -8.29 1.04
C GLY A 126 1.28 -9.26 1.71
N LEU A 127 1.12 -9.14 3.03
CA LEU A 127 0.12 -9.89 3.80
C LEU A 127 -1.30 -9.60 3.31
N ALA A 128 -1.61 -8.33 3.08
CA ALA A 128 -2.91 -7.88 2.58
C ALA A 128 -3.26 -8.51 1.22
N GLN A 129 -2.33 -8.44 0.26
CA GLN A 129 -2.52 -9.02 -1.08
C GLN A 129 -2.58 -10.55 -1.02
N GLY A 130 -1.81 -11.19 -0.13
CA GLY A 130 -1.85 -12.63 0.08
C GLY A 130 -3.16 -13.10 0.73
N ALA A 131 -3.69 -12.35 1.70
CA ALA A 131 -4.92 -12.71 2.40
C ALA A 131 -6.17 -12.45 1.56
N GLN A 132 -6.15 -11.49 0.63
CA GLN A 132 -7.28 -11.12 -0.22
C GLN A 132 -7.91 -12.31 -0.99
N PRO A 133 -7.16 -13.12 -1.77
CA PRO A 133 -7.74 -14.25 -2.49
C PRO A 133 -8.22 -15.37 -1.56
N LEU A 134 -7.52 -15.63 -0.45
CA LEU A 134 -7.97 -16.63 0.54
C LEU A 134 -9.29 -16.20 1.20
N MET A 135 -9.43 -14.92 1.54
CA MET A 135 -10.69 -14.38 2.08
C MET A 135 -11.81 -14.43 1.03
N GLY A 136 -11.52 -14.05 -0.22
CA GLY A 136 -12.50 -14.08 -1.30
C GLY A 136 -13.00 -15.49 -1.63
N TYR A 137 -12.10 -16.47 -1.71
CA TYR A 137 -12.45 -17.87 -1.95
C TYR A 137 -13.31 -18.45 -0.83
N ASN A 138 -12.89 -18.29 0.44
CA ASN A 138 -13.67 -18.79 1.58
C ASN A 138 -15.03 -18.08 1.71
N TYR A 139 -15.11 -16.80 1.35
CA TYR A 139 -16.37 -16.07 1.32
C TYR A 139 -17.31 -16.59 0.24
N GLY A 140 -16.79 -16.86 -0.97
CA GLY A 140 -17.55 -17.51 -2.05
C GLY A 140 -18.02 -18.92 -1.70
N ALA A 141 -17.20 -19.68 -0.97
CA ALA A 141 -17.54 -21.01 -0.44
C ALA A 141 -18.45 -20.97 0.81
N GLN A 142 -18.96 -19.80 1.20
CA GLN A 142 -19.80 -19.60 2.39
C GLN A 142 -19.15 -20.03 3.73
N GLN A 143 -17.82 -20.19 3.77
CA GLN A 143 -17.05 -20.58 4.94
C GLN A 143 -16.75 -19.36 5.84
N TYR A 144 -17.80 -18.70 6.34
CA TYR A 144 -17.70 -17.41 7.05
C TYR A 144 -16.85 -17.45 8.32
N ALA A 145 -16.81 -18.59 9.04
CA ALA A 145 -15.95 -18.78 10.20
C ALA A 145 -14.46 -18.70 9.82
N ARG A 146 -14.08 -19.32 8.69
CA ARG A 146 -12.70 -19.27 8.16
C ARG A 146 -12.33 -17.86 7.73
N VAL A 147 -13.24 -17.15 7.07
CA VAL A 147 -13.03 -15.73 6.68
C VAL A 147 -12.74 -14.87 7.92
N ARG A 148 -13.53 -15.00 8.99
CA ARG A 148 -13.32 -14.24 10.23
C ARG A 148 -11.98 -14.57 10.89
N ARG A 149 -11.63 -15.85 10.98
CA ARG A 149 -10.36 -16.29 11.57
C ARG A 149 -9.17 -15.76 10.76
N LEU A 150 -9.24 -15.85 9.42
CA LEU A 150 -8.21 -15.34 8.52
C LEU A 150 -8.05 -13.82 8.66
N PHE A 151 -9.16 -13.08 8.75
CA PHE A 151 -9.14 -11.64 9.00
C PHE A 151 -8.48 -11.30 10.34
N GLN A 152 -8.85 -11.98 11.42
CA GLN A 152 -8.28 -11.75 12.76
C GLN A 152 -6.78 -12.03 12.80
N ILE A 153 -6.32 -13.14 12.22
CA ILE A 153 -4.89 -13.46 12.12
C ILE A 153 -4.16 -12.42 11.28
N SER A 154 -4.74 -12.01 10.15
CA SER A 154 -4.13 -10.99 9.26
C SER A 154 -4.00 -9.65 9.98
N VAL A 155 -5.02 -9.22 10.72
CA VAL A 155 -4.96 -8.01 11.56
C VAL A 155 -3.88 -8.14 12.63
N LEU A 156 -3.81 -9.26 13.34
CA LEU A 156 -2.82 -9.46 14.41
C LEU A 156 -1.39 -9.38 13.86
N VAL A 157 -1.10 -10.08 12.76
CA VAL A 157 0.23 -10.07 12.13
C VAL A 157 0.55 -8.69 11.57
N ALA A 158 -0.40 -8.03 10.90
CA ALA A 158 -0.23 -6.67 10.39
C ALA A 158 0.10 -5.67 11.50
N THR A 159 -0.68 -5.70 12.59
CA THR A 159 -0.45 -4.86 13.76
C THR A 159 0.90 -5.18 14.40
N GLY A 160 1.31 -6.45 14.47
CA GLY A 160 2.65 -6.83 14.95
C GLY A 160 3.79 -6.16 14.17
N PHE A 161 3.73 -6.19 12.83
CA PHE A 161 4.70 -5.48 11.99
C PHE A 161 4.68 -3.96 12.19
N MET A 162 3.49 -3.38 12.32
CA MET A 162 3.37 -1.94 12.56
C MET A 162 3.87 -1.52 13.95
N VAL A 163 3.62 -2.33 14.98
CA VAL A 163 4.15 -2.10 16.35
C VAL A 163 5.67 -2.24 16.37
N MET A 164 6.24 -3.19 15.62
CA MET A 164 7.68 -3.29 15.44
C MET A 164 8.24 -2.02 14.80
N GLY A 165 7.65 -1.55 13.70
CA GLY A 165 8.05 -0.29 13.07
C GLY A 165 7.88 0.92 13.99
N TRP A 166 6.81 0.98 14.78
CA TRP A 166 6.64 2.03 15.79
C TRP A 166 7.75 1.99 16.85
N THR A 167 8.05 0.80 17.37
CA THR A 167 9.07 0.63 18.43
C THR A 167 10.45 1.08 17.94
N LEU A 168 10.82 0.70 16.71
CA LEU A 168 12.08 1.11 16.10
C LEU A 168 12.15 2.62 15.89
N SER A 169 11.07 3.26 15.43
CA SER A 169 11.05 4.71 15.19
C SER A 169 11.02 5.54 16.47
N GLN A 170 10.42 5.04 17.55
CA GLN A 170 10.38 5.75 18.83
C GLN A 170 11.70 5.64 19.62
N LEU A 171 12.27 4.42 19.68
CA LEU A 171 13.47 4.14 20.46
C LEU A 171 14.76 4.54 19.73
N PHE A 172 14.84 4.31 18.42
CA PHE A 172 16.07 4.51 17.65
C PHE A 172 15.93 5.45 16.44
N PRO A 173 15.22 6.60 16.53
CA PRO A 173 15.01 7.49 15.37
C PRO A 173 16.32 8.00 14.78
N VAL A 174 17.28 8.39 15.62
CA VAL A 174 18.58 8.93 15.16
C VAL A 174 19.40 7.86 14.43
N ARG A 175 19.36 6.60 14.88
CA ARG A 175 20.10 5.51 14.20
C ARG A 175 19.53 5.25 12.82
N ILE A 176 18.21 5.32 12.67
CA ILE A 176 17.56 5.13 11.38
C ILE A 176 17.88 6.30 10.45
N LEU A 177 17.79 7.55 10.93
CA LEU A 177 18.15 8.74 10.14
C LEU A 177 19.61 8.70 9.65
N ARG A 178 20.53 8.20 10.49
CA ARG A 178 21.96 8.04 10.15
C ARG A 178 22.23 7.02 9.03
N LEU A 179 21.28 6.15 8.70
CA LEU A 179 21.41 5.26 7.54
C LEU A 179 21.27 6.02 6.21
N PHE A 180 20.62 7.19 6.24
CA PHE A 180 20.32 7.98 5.05
C PHE A 180 21.14 9.26 4.96
N VAL A 181 21.63 9.78 6.09
CA VAL A 181 22.28 11.09 6.17
C VAL A 181 23.51 11.05 7.09
N PRO A 182 24.59 11.80 6.77
CA PRO A 182 25.75 11.92 7.65
C PRO A 182 25.41 12.35 9.08
N ALA A 183 26.25 11.95 10.04
CA ALA A 183 26.00 12.13 11.47
C ALA A 183 25.94 13.59 11.95
N ASP A 184 26.52 14.52 11.19
CA ASP A 184 26.62 15.94 11.52
C ASP A 184 25.56 16.79 10.81
N SER A 185 24.61 16.14 10.14
CA SER A 185 23.59 16.85 9.39
C SER A 185 22.63 17.61 10.31
N ALA A 186 22.38 18.86 9.96
CA ALA A 186 21.36 19.72 10.56
C ALA A 186 19.94 19.13 10.44
N LEU A 187 19.73 18.11 9.60
CA LEU A 187 18.45 17.41 9.42
C LEU A 187 18.12 16.46 10.58
N ILE A 188 19.09 16.06 11.41
CA ILE A 188 18.87 15.04 12.46
C ILE A 188 17.86 15.48 13.54
N PRO A 189 17.92 16.71 14.09
CA PRO A 189 16.93 17.16 15.07
C PRO A 189 15.52 17.19 14.50
N LEU A 190 15.34 17.77 13.30
CA LEU A 190 14.05 17.85 12.62
C LEU A 190 13.53 16.44 12.27
N GLY A 191 14.38 15.61 11.69
CA GLY A 191 14.06 14.22 11.33
C GLY A 191 13.68 13.38 12.54
N ARG A 192 14.32 13.58 13.69
CA ARG A 192 13.98 12.86 14.92
C ARG A 192 12.57 13.21 15.38
N HIS A 193 12.24 14.50 15.38
CA HIS A 193 10.91 14.96 15.77
C HIS A 193 9.85 14.46 14.78
N ALA A 194 10.07 14.69 13.48
CA ALA A 194 9.17 14.25 12.42
C ALA A 194 8.94 12.74 12.48
N MET A 195 9.99 11.94 12.61
CA MET A 195 9.89 10.48 12.66
C MET A 195 9.07 9.99 13.87
N ARG A 196 9.27 10.59 15.05
CA ARG A 196 8.46 10.23 16.22
C ARG A 196 7.00 10.59 16.04
N VAL A 197 6.71 11.81 15.58
CA VAL A 197 5.34 12.31 15.43
C VAL A 197 4.59 11.57 14.33
N PHE A 198 5.19 11.45 13.14
CA PHE A 198 4.55 10.83 11.98
C PHE A 198 4.25 9.34 12.20
N THR A 199 5.04 8.68 13.05
CA THR A 199 4.87 7.25 13.33
C THR A 199 3.93 6.98 14.50
N LEU A 200 3.42 7.98 15.23
CA LEU A 200 2.61 7.78 16.45
C LEU A 200 1.43 6.81 16.27
N ALA A 201 0.75 6.89 15.14
CA ALA A 201 -0.42 6.07 14.85
C ALA A 201 -0.08 4.67 14.28
N PHE A 202 1.18 4.32 14.08
CA PHE A 202 1.55 3.04 13.47
C PHE A 202 0.87 1.81 14.11
N PRO A 203 0.84 1.66 15.45
CA PRO A 203 0.23 0.50 16.09
C PRO A 203 -1.22 0.24 15.68
N ILE A 204 -1.97 1.28 15.32
CA ILE A 204 -3.38 1.16 14.96
C ILE A 204 -3.61 1.01 13.45
N ILE A 205 -2.67 1.43 12.58
CA ILE A 205 -2.84 1.45 11.12
C ILE A 205 -2.94 0.05 10.49
N GLY A 206 -2.44 -1.00 11.17
CA GLY A 206 -2.58 -2.37 10.69
C GLY A 206 -4.05 -2.78 10.49
N PHE A 207 -4.94 -2.30 11.36
CA PHE A 207 -6.37 -2.61 11.30
C PHE A 207 -7.08 -2.01 10.07
N PRO A 208 -7.07 -0.69 9.79
CA PRO A 208 -7.76 -0.12 8.63
C PRO A 208 -7.22 -0.64 7.30
N ILE A 209 -5.91 -0.97 7.20
CA ILE A 209 -5.36 -1.62 6.00
C ILE A 209 -6.03 -2.97 5.75
N MET A 210 -6.04 -3.84 6.78
CA MET A 210 -6.65 -5.16 6.66
C MET A 210 -8.16 -5.07 6.50
N ALA A 211 -8.82 -4.10 7.12
CA ALA A 211 -10.25 -3.84 6.97
C ALA A 211 -10.62 -3.49 5.53
N GLY A 212 -9.86 -2.58 4.90
CA GLY A 212 -10.04 -2.23 3.49
C GLY A 212 -9.93 -3.46 2.57
N GLN A 213 -8.91 -4.29 2.81
CA GLN A 213 -8.67 -5.51 2.03
C GLN A 213 -9.75 -6.58 2.25
N PHE A 214 -10.20 -6.74 3.50
CA PHE A 214 -11.31 -7.61 3.83
C PHE A 214 -12.58 -7.21 3.07
N PHE A 215 -12.93 -5.91 3.05
CA PHE A 215 -14.11 -5.45 2.31
C PHE A 215 -13.98 -5.61 0.79
N GLN A 216 -12.78 -5.45 0.23
CA GLN A 216 -12.53 -5.75 -1.18
C GLN A 216 -12.71 -7.25 -1.46
N ALA A 217 -12.14 -8.12 -0.62
CA ALA A 217 -12.20 -9.57 -0.78
C ALA A 217 -13.63 -10.13 -0.74
N ILE A 218 -14.52 -9.56 0.08
CA ILE A 218 -15.92 -10.01 0.20
C ILE A 218 -16.89 -9.30 -0.77
N GLY A 219 -16.38 -8.57 -1.76
CA GLY A 219 -17.19 -7.90 -2.78
C GLY A 219 -17.97 -6.68 -2.26
N LYS A 220 -17.43 -5.95 -1.28
CA LYS A 220 -18.03 -4.70 -0.75
C LYS A 220 -17.10 -3.49 -1.01
N PRO A 221 -16.84 -3.15 -2.29
CA PRO A 221 -15.84 -2.14 -2.66
C PRO A 221 -16.15 -0.75 -2.11
N VAL A 222 -17.42 -0.36 -1.96
CA VAL A 222 -17.80 0.95 -1.40
C VAL A 222 -17.31 1.12 0.05
N LYS A 223 -17.41 0.09 0.88
CA LYS A 223 -16.92 0.13 2.26
C LYS A 223 -15.40 0.17 2.32
N ALA A 224 -14.74 -0.57 1.42
CA ALA A 224 -13.28 -0.51 1.28
C ALA A 224 -12.81 0.88 0.84
N ALA A 225 -13.48 1.46 -0.16
CA ALA A 225 -13.20 2.79 -0.66
C ALA A 225 -13.39 3.84 0.43
N LEU A 226 -14.47 3.77 1.22
CA LEU A 226 -14.69 4.70 2.34
C LEU A 226 -13.54 4.66 3.37
N ILE A 227 -13.03 3.47 3.71
CA ILE A 227 -11.90 3.33 4.64
C ILE A 227 -10.60 3.85 4.01
N ALA A 228 -10.32 3.54 2.75
CA ALA A 228 -9.12 4.01 2.07
C ALA A 228 -9.13 5.54 1.86
N LEU A 229 -10.27 6.08 1.41
CA LEU A 229 -10.52 7.49 1.16
C LEU A 229 -10.54 8.31 2.45
N SER A 230 -11.11 7.80 3.54
CA SER A 230 -11.08 8.51 4.82
C SER A 230 -9.64 8.71 5.28
N ARG A 231 -8.81 7.67 5.21
CA ARG A 231 -7.40 7.74 5.60
C ARG A 231 -6.58 8.68 4.72
N GLN A 232 -6.78 8.65 3.41
CA GLN A 232 -5.88 9.34 2.47
C GLN A 232 -6.42 10.69 1.99
N ILE A 233 -7.73 10.85 1.82
CA ILE A 233 -8.30 12.07 1.21
C ILE A 233 -9.14 12.83 2.22
N LEU A 234 -10.23 12.22 2.69
CA LEU A 234 -11.31 12.94 3.38
C LEU A 234 -10.86 13.54 4.71
N LEU A 235 -9.87 12.93 5.38
CA LEU A 235 -9.34 13.42 6.64
C LEU A 235 -7.95 14.02 6.46
N PHE A 236 -7.06 13.35 5.72
CA PHE A 236 -5.66 13.77 5.66
C PHE A 236 -5.44 15.07 4.87
N ILE A 237 -6.14 15.28 3.75
CA ILE A 237 -6.00 16.54 2.99
C ILE A 237 -6.46 17.75 3.81
N PRO A 238 -7.67 17.75 4.42
CA PRO A 238 -8.07 18.84 5.31
C PRO A 238 -7.07 19.09 6.45
N PHE A 239 -6.53 18.03 7.07
CA PHE A 239 -5.57 18.21 8.16
C PHE A 239 -4.23 18.78 7.70
N ILE A 240 -3.70 18.38 6.52
CA ILE A 240 -2.49 18.99 5.96
C ILE A 240 -2.72 20.47 5.64
N LEU A 241 -3.93 20.88 5.26
CA LEU A 241 -4.20 22.29 4.93
C LEU A 241 -4.50 23.13 6.18
N ILE A 242 -5.14 22.55 7.20
CA ILE A 242 -5.64 23.28 8.37
C ILE A 242 -4.61 23.32 9.50
N PHE A 243 -3.96 22.20 9.84
CA PHE A 243 -3.06 22.14 11.01
C PHE A 243 -1.85 23.08 10.91
N PRO A 244 -1.22 23.27 9.73
CA PRO A 244 -0.09 24.17 9.61
C PRO A 244 -0.46 25.64 9.83
N LEU A 245 -1.72 26.03 9.62
CA LEU A 245 -2.20 27.39 9.91
C LEU A 245 -2.10 27.72 11.41
N PHE A 246 -2.17 26.71 12.29
CA PHE A 246 -2.11 26.89 13.75
C PHE A 246 -0.75 26.55 14.35
N TRP A 247 -0.08 25.54 13.80
CA TRP A 247 1.14 24.97 14.41
C TRP A 247 2.36 24.99 13.48
N GLY A 248 2.25 25.55 12.27
CA GLY A 248 3.32 25.55 11.28
C GLY A 248 3.74 24.14 10.87
N LEU A 249 5.05 23.91 10.74
CA LEU A 249 5.62 22.64 10.28
C LEU A 249 5.20 21.40 11.12
N PRO A 250 5.21 21.44 12.47
CA PRO A 250 4.64 20.36 13.28
C PRO A 250 3.22 19.96 12.90
N GLY A 251 2.39 20.92 12.50
CA GLY A 251 1.02 20.66 12.06
C GLY A 251 0.93 19.69 10.89
N ILE A 252 1.89 19.76 9.95
CA ILE A 252 1.99 18.82 8.82
C ILE A 252 2.27 17.41 9.32
N PHE A 253 3.18 17.27 10.30
CA PHE A 253 3.54 15.96 10.84
C PHE A 253 2.41 15.33 11.67
N PHE A 254 1.60 16.15 12.37
CA PHE A 254 0.44 15.68 13.14
C PHE A 254 -0.77 15.33 12.27
N ALA A 255 -0.85 15.85 11.04
CA ALA A 255 -1.97 15.56 10.14
C ALA A 255 -2.09 14.06 9.83
N ALA A 256 -0.96 13.38 9.60
CA ALA A 256 -0.92 11.94 9.30
C ALA A 256 -1.48 11.07 10.45
N PRO A 257 -0.89 11.08 11.68
CA PRO A 257 -1.38 10.24 12.76
C PRO A 257 -2.82 10.56 13.16
N THR A 258 -3.24 11.83 13.09
CA THR A 258 -4.63 12.22 13.39
C THR A 258 -5.60 11.64 12.36
N SER A 259 -5.25 11.70 11.07
CA SER A 259 -6.05 11.09 10.00
C SER A 259 -6.16 9.57 10.16
N ASP A 260 -5.08 8.91 10.57
CA ASP A 260 -5.03 7.46 10.77
C ASP A 260 -5.88 7.01 11.98
N VAL A 261 -5.84 7.75 13.08
CA VAL A 261 -6.68 7.51 14.26
C VAL A 261 -8.15 7.60 13.90
N MET A 262 -8.54 8.67 13.20
CA MET A 262 -9.93 8.88 12.81
C MET A 262 -10.40 7.88 11.75
N ALA A 263 -9.56 7.53 10.76
CA ALA A 263 -9.88 6.48 9.79
C ALA A 263 -10.05 5.11 10.46
N THR A 264 -9.24 4.81 11.49
CA THR A 264 -9.38 3.60 12.30
C THR A 264 -10.71 3.62 13.06
N ALA A 265 -11.08 4.76 13.66
CA ALA A 265 -12.37 4.93 14.34
C ALA A 265 -13.56 4.71 13.41
N ILE A 266 -13.47 5.11 12.13
CA ILE A 266 -14.48 4.85 11.09
C ILE A 266 -14.51 3.36 10.69
N ALA A 267 -13.34 2.72 10.58
CA ALA A 267 -13.22 1.33 10.17
C ALA A 267 -13.81 0.34 11.19
N ILE A 268 -13.66 0.61 12.50
CA ILE A 268 -14.12 -0.27 13.59
C ILE A 268 -15.61 -0.63 13.47
N PRO A 269 -16.56 0.32 13.44
CA PRO A 269 -17.98 0.00 13.38
C PRO A 269 -18.38 -0.70 12.08
N LEU A 270 -17.74 -0.35 10.95
CA LEU A 270 -17.98 -0.99 9.66
C LEU A 270 -17.62 -2.48 9.71
N VAL A 271 -16.41 -2.79 10.17
CA VAL A 271 -15.91 -4.16 10.30
C VAL A 271 -16.75 -4.93 11.33
N TRP A 272 -17.01 -4.33 12.49
CA TRP A 272 -17.77 -4.99 13.55
C TRP A 272 -19.19 -5.37 13.12
N ARG A 273 -19.90 -4.45 12.46
CA ARG A 273 -21.23 -4.74 11.86
C ARG A 273 -21.13 -5.87 10.83
N GLN A 274 -20.09 -5.86 10.00
CA GLN A 274 -19.90 -6.90 8.99
C GLN A 274 -19.59 -8.26 9.62
N LEU A 275 -18.71 -8.34 10.62
CA LEU A 275 -18.40 -9.59 11.32
C LEU A 275 -19.62 -10.16 12.07
N ARG A 276 -20.49 -9.29 12.61
CA ARG A 276 -21.76 -9.72 13.21
C ARG A 276 -22.71 -10.35 12.20
N LEU A 277 -22.82 -9.78 10.99
CA LEU A 277 -23.63 -10.34 9.91
C LEU A 277 -23.13 -11.73 9.49
N LEU A 278 -21.81 -11.90 9.39
CA LEU A 278 -21.20 -13.20 9.05
C LEU A 278 -21.42 -14.26 10.13
N ARG A 279 -21.61 -13.87 11.39
CA ARG A 279 -21.91 -14.80 12.50
C ARG A 279 -23.36 -15.29 12.50
N ARG A 280 -24.29 -14.55 11.87
CA ARG A 280 -25.72 -14.87 11.83
C ARG A 280 -26.13 -15.72 10.61
N SER A 281 -25.25 -15.89 9.62
CA SER A 281 -25.54 -16.79 8.50
C SER A 281 -25.34 -18.25 8.95
N PRO A 282 -26.36 -19.12 8.81
CA PRO A 282 -26.27 -20.50 9.25
C PRO A 282 -25.11 -21.20 8.55
N LEU A 283 -24.31 -21.92 9.34
CA LEU A 283 -23.26 -22.82 8.85
C LEU A 283 -23.91 -23.84 7.91
N LYS A 284 -23.63 -23.77 6.61
CA LYS A 284 -23.56 -25.00 5.82
C LYS A 284 -22.18 -25.56 6.09
N GLU A 285 -22.10 -26.48 7.05
CA GLU A 285 -20.92 -27.33 7.18
C GLU A 285 -20.61 -27.90 5.79
N PRO A 286 -19.33 -27.93 5.38
CA PRO A 286 -18.98 -28.63 4.16
C PRO A 286 -19.39 -30.08 4.36
N ARG A 287 -20.37 -30.53 3.57
CA ARG A 287 -20.55 -31.97 3.37
C ARG A 287 -19.21 -32.46 2.84
N HIS A 288 -18.52 -33.24 3.65
CA HIS A 288 -17.60 -34.24 3.14
C HIS A 288 -18.47 -35.21 2.34
N GLU A 289 -18.77 -34.85 1.09
CA GLU A 289 -19.24 -35.81 0.10
C GLU A 289 -17.97 -36.41 -0.49
N ASP A 290 -17.78 -37.69 -0.15
CA ASP A 290 -16.80 -38.60 -0.69
C ASP A 290 -16.76 -38.54 -2.22
N VAL A 291 -15.59 -38.28 -2.81
CA VAL A 291 -15.09 -38.87 -4.07
C VAL A 291 -13.56 -38.86 -4.06
#